data_AF-A0A8H5AQ08-F1
#
_entry.id   AF-A0A8H5AQ08-F1
#
_cell.length_a   1.000
_cell.length_b   1.000
_cell.length_c   1.000
_cell.angle_alpha   90.00
_cell.angle_beta   90.00
_cell.angle_gamma   90.00
#
_symmetry.space_group_name_H-M   'P 1'
#
loop_
_entity.id
_entity.type
_entity.pdbx_description
1 polymer ?
#
loop_
_entity_poly.entity_id
_entity_poly.type
_entity_poly.pdbx_seq_one_letter_code
_entity_poly.pdbx_strand_id
1 'polypeptide(L)'
;MSSTNLTVPYAERPSTPTSPTPTAVASYPEPLSPSPTTVTHDMEGSKEHPKASSSSVEPHEHKGLVCPVTKQTHGFCPAQQGDSRSPCPALNTMANHGYIARDGRKVSAQQITNGLKACYGLSSPLAYFLAYVGFIYLSKLGRRMDLFEIGQHGRVEHNASLVHHDTPEGDKYAPIEVDPKLVAALVRSDVKPTEKEAEASGDEFLLNYEDIARSRVRRETECRPVDSVHQEIARGEMAIILGVWEKTASGKEGAKKGIPVSWWRTWISEERLPEGWTPDHVQTMKDVVARSKAIRAAADKIRADAAVSEKEH
;
A
#
# COMPACT_ATOMS: atom_id res chain seq x y z
N MET A 1 49.85 -53.83 -24.86
CA MET A 1 49.03 -52.68 -25.29
C MET A 1 48.87 -51.78 -24.08
N SER A 2 49.54 -50.64 -24.11
CA SER A 2 49.79 -49.76 -22.97
C SER A 2 48.78 -48.62 -22.98
N SER A 3 48.03 -48.42 -21.89
CA SER A 3 47.11 -47.29 -21.70
C SER A 3 47.80 -46.24 -20.84
N THR A 4 48.12 -45.11 -21.45
CA THR A 4 48.62 -43.88 -20.82
C THR A 4 47.48 -43.14 -20.14
N ASN A 5 47.58 -42.97 -18.81
CA ASN A 5 46.81 -41.99 -18.03
C ASN A 5 47.46 -40.61 -18.19
N LEU A 6 46.74 -39.68 -18.79
CA LEU A 6 47.10 -38.25 -18.86
C LEU A 6 46.47 -37.52 -17.67
N THR A 7 47.32 -37.09 -16.75
CA THR A 7 47.02 -36.19 -15.63
C THR A 7 46.93 -34.75 -16.14
N VAL A 8 45.80 -34.07 -15.90
CA VAL A 8 45.63 -32.64 -16.17
C VAL A 8 45.87 -31.86 -14.87
N PRO A 9 46.70 -30.79 -14.86
CA PRO A 9 47.00 -30.03 -13.66
C PRO A 9 45.84 -29.11 -13.23
N TYR A 10 45.68 -29.00 -11.92
CA TYR A 10 44.69 -28.19 -11.20
C TYR A 10 44.99 -26.70 -11.39
N ALA A 11 44.03 -25.93 -11.90
CA ALA A 11 44.15 -24.47 -11.99
C ALA A 11 43.91 -23.83 -10.62
N GLU A 12 44.87 -23.01 -10.16
CA GLU A 12 44.77 -22.22 -8.93
C GLU A 12 43.62 -21.21 -9.02
N ARG A 13 42.84 -21.13 -7.95
CA ARG A 13 41.68 -20.25 -7.80
C ARG A 13 42.17 -18.89 -7.26
N PRO A 14 41.82 -17.74 -7.86
CA PRO A 14 42.27 -16.45 -7.36
C PRO A 14 41.66 -16.14 -5.98
N SER A 15 42.53 -15.64 -5.10
CA SER A 15 42.24 -15.24 -3.72
C SER A 15 41.23 -14.09 -3.64
N THR A 16 40.24 -14.26 -2.77
CA THR A 16 39.24 -13.25 -2.37
C THR A 16 39.88 -12.05 -1.67
N PRO A 17 39.48 -10.80 -1.97
CA PRO A 17 39.89 -9.64 -1.19
C PRO A 17 39.21 -9.66 0.19
N THR A 18 40.02 -9.45 1.22
CA THR A 18 39.67 -9.33 2.63
C THR A 18 38.74 -8.13 2.90
N SER A 19 37.64 -8.36 3.61
CA SER A 19 36.73 -7.32 4.12
C SER A 19 37.43 -6.42 5.13
N PRO A 20 37.18 -5.09 5.11
CA PRO A 20 37.63 -4.21 6.18
C PRO A 20 36.80 -4.39 7.45
N THR A 21 37.51 -4.38 8.58
CA THR A 21 37.03 -4.43 9.97
C THR A 21 35.97 -3.37 10.27
N PRO A 22 34.92 -3.67 11.06
CA PRO A 22 33.90 -2.68 11.41
C PRO A 22 34.46 -1.64 12.39
N THR A 23 34.48 -0.39 11.95
CA THR A 23 34.74 0.78 12.80
C THR A 23 33.55 1.03 13.72
N ALA A 24 33.85 1.43 14.96
CA ALA A 24 32.93 1.61 16.08
C ALA A 24 31.66 2.41 15.74
N VAL A 25 30.54 1.89 16.26
CA VAL A 25 29.20 2.50 16.25
C VAL A 25 29.24 3.84 16.99
N ALA A 26 29.00 4.93 16.27
CA ALA A 26 28.76 6.23 16.88
C ALA A 26 27.36 6.23 17.52
N SER A 27 27.31 6.33 18.85
CA SER A 27 26.09 6.50 19.63
C SER A 27 25.45 7.86 19.30
N TYR A 28 24.23 7.85 18.77
CA TYR A 28 23.44 9.07 18.59
C TYR A 28 22.96 9.59 19.95
N PRO A 29 23.08 10.89 20.26
CA PRO A 29 22.51 11.46 21.48
C PRO A 29 20.98 11.52 21.40
N GLU A 30 20.32 11.15 22.50
CA GLU A 30 18.87 11.33 22.70
C GLU A 30 18.45 12.79 22.50
N PRO A 31 17.26 13.05 21.91
CA PRO A 31 16.71 14.41 21.85
C PRO A 31 16.25 14.86 23.24
N LEU A 32 16.84 15.97 23.69
CA LEU A 32 16.49 16.68 24.91
C LEU A 32 15.00 17.10 24.92
N SER A 33 14.30 16.68 25.97
CA SER A 33 12.96 17.16 26.32
C SER A 33 12.98 18.66 26.66
N PRO A 34 12.13 19.51 26.06
CA PRO A 34 12.04 20.90 26.47
C PRO A 34 11.26 21.02 27.80
N SER A 35 11.92 21.62 28.79
CA SER A 35 11.31 22.02 30.06
C SER A 35 10.30 23.18 29.86
N PRO A 36 9.21 23.24 30.63
CA PRO A 36 8.16 24.23 30.46
C PRO A 36 8.62 25.58 31.01
N THR A 37 8.75 26.59 30.13
CA THR A 37 8.91 27.99 30.54
C THR A 37 7.54 28.66 30.46
N THR A 38 7.01 29.01 31.63
CA THR A 38 5.80 29.80 31.81
C THR A 38 6.04 31.23 31.31
N VAL A 39 5.34 31.62 30.24
CA VAL A 39 5.12 33.04 29.90
C VAL A 39 3.63 33.22 29.69
N THR A 40 3.01 33.92 30.62
CA THR A 40 1.62 34.36 30.57
C THR A 40 1.48 35.50 29.58
N HIS A 41 0.65 35.33 28.56
CA HIS A 41 0.07 36.44 27.81
C HIS A 41 -1.40 36.15 27.54
N ASP A 42 -2.24 36.96 28.15
CA ASP A 42 -3.67 37.06 27.89
C ASP A 42 -3.90 37.50 26.43
N MET A 43 -4.69 36.73 25.68
CA MET A 43 -5.51 37.27 24.59
C MET A 43 -6.79 36.44 24.41
N GLU A 44 -7.87 37.21 24.35
CA GLU A 44 -9.27 36.83 24.26
C GLU A 44 -9.66 36.17 22.93
N GLY A 45 -10.60 35.22 23.01
CA GLY A 45 -11.62 34.98 21.99
C GLY A 45 -11.17 34.40 20.65
N SER A 46 -11.13 33.07 20.55
CA SER A 46 -11.21 32.37 19.27
C SER A 46 -12.11 31.14 19.40
N LYS A 47 -13.24 31.18 18.69
CA LYS A 47 -14.26 30.12 18.65
C LYS A 47 -13.63 28.81 18.21
N GLU A 48 -13.71 27.81 19.07
CA GLU A 48 -13.32 26.43 18.79
C GLU A 48 -14.10 25.91 17.57
N HIS A 49 -13.36 25.51 16.53
CA HIS A 49 -13.89 24.63 15.51
C HIS A 49 -14.03 23.23 16.11
N PRO A 50 -15.18 22.55 15.97
CA PRO A 50 -15.34 21.23 16.56
C PRO A 50 -14.37 20.26 15.89
N LYS A 51 -13.44 19.72 16.68
CA LYS A 51 -12.67 18.52 16.34
C LYS A 51 -13.66 17.46 15.86
N ALA A 52 -13.41 16.90 14.67
CA ALA A 52 -14.12 15.73 14.20
C ALA A 52 -14.09 14.65 15.29
N SER A 53 -15.27 14.34 15.81
CA SER A 53 -15.49 13.30 16.81
C SER A 53 -15.14 11.96 16.18
N SER A 54 -13.96 11.43 16.49
CA SER A 54 -13.71 10.00 16.37
C SER A 54 -14.66 9.33 17.36
N SER A 55 -15.81 8.83 16.90
CA SER A 55 -16.68 8.03 17.76
C SER A 55 -15.91 6.78 18.16
N SER A 56 -15.28 6.82 19.33
CA SER A 56 -14.55 5.67 19.89
C SER A 56 -15.56 4.57 20.16
N VAL A 57 -15.62 3.58 19.28
CA VAL A 57 -16.39 2.36 19.50
C VAL A 57 -15.78 1.69 20.74
N GLU A 58 -16.62 1.38 21.74
CA GLU A 58 -16.14 0.70 22.96
C GLU A 58 -15.41 -0.61 22.59
N PRO A 59 -14.31 -0.96 23.30
CA PRO A 59 -13.59 -2.19 23.04
C PRO A 59 -14.50 -3.41 23.08
N HIS A 60 -14.43 -4.26 22.07
CA HIS A 60 -15.22 -5.49 21.98
C HIS A 60 -14.51 -6.53 21.12
N GLU A 61 -15.00 -7.77 21.16
CA GLU A 61 -14.50 -8.85 20.31
C GLU A 61 -15.30 -8.94 19.02
N HIS A 62 -14.60 -9.05 17.90
CA HIS A 62 -15.23 -9.40 16.63
C HIS A 62 -15.38 -10.92 16.48
N LYS A 63 -16.58 -11.35 16.06
CA LYS A 63 -16.85 -12.72 15.62
C LYS A 63 -17.69 -12.69 14.35
N GLY A 64 -17.23 -13.33 13.29
CA GLY A 64 -17.95 -13.38 12.02
C GLY A 64 -17.97 -12.04 11.27
N LEU A 65 -19.08 -11.76 10.58
CA LEU A 65 -19.20 -10.63 9.63
C LEU A 65 -19.86 -9.38 10.22
N VAL A 66 -20.61 -9.48 11.33
CA VAL A 66 -21.37 -8.37 11.90
C VAL A 66 -20.72 -7.92 13.20
N CYS A 67 -20.50 -6.61 13.36
CA CYS A 67 -19.98 -6.06 14.61
C CYS A 67 -21.09 -6.11 15.68
N PRO A 68 -20.82 -6.63 16.90
CA PRO A 68 -21.83 -6.75 17.95
C PRO A 68 -22.31 -5.38 18.48
N VAL A 69 -21.49 -4.33 18.33
CA VAL A 69 -21.79 -2.97 18.78
C VAL A 69 -22.55 -2.20 17.71
N THR A 70 -22.01 -2.10 16.48
CA THR A 70 -22.68 -1.32 15.42
C THR A 70 -23.91 -2.03 14.86
N LYS A 71 -23.93 -3.38 14.89
CA LYS A 71 -25.01 -4.25 14.37
C LYS A 71 -25.35 -4.02 12.89
N GLN A 72 -24.48 -3.32 12.16
CA GLN A 72 -24.60 -3.08 10.73
C GLN A 72 -23.82 -4.15 9.97
N THR A 73 -24.45 -4.78 8.97
CA THR A 73 -23.82 -5.84 8.17
C THR A 73 -22.51 -5.38 7.52
N HIS A 74 -22.51 -4.21 6.89
CA HIS A 74 -21.33 -3.60 6.27
C HIS A 74 -20.94 -2.22 6.81
N GLY A 75 -21.43 -1.89 8.01
CA GLY A 75 -21.01 -0.68 8.72
C GLY A 75 -19.53 -0.75 9.08
N PHE A 76 -18.87 0.41 9.04
CA PHE A 76 -17.48 0.52 9.47
C PHE A 76 -17.38 0.22 10.98
N CYS A 77 -16.41 -0.62 11.34
CA CYS A 77 -15.92 -0.78 12.70
C CYS A 77 -14.40 -1.01 12.62
N PRO A 78 -13.58 -0.19 13.29
CA PRO A 78 -12.13 -0.36 13.25
C PRO A 78 -11.72 -1.69 13.89
N ALA A 79 -10.54 -2.20 13.53
CA ALA A 79 -9.96 -3.38 14.16
C ALA A 79 -9.88 -3.21 15.68
N GLN A 80 -10.20 -4.28 16.41
CA GLN A 80 -10.12 -4.34 17.86
C GLN A 80 -8.87 -5.12 18.28
N GLN A 81 -8.55 -5.07 19.58
CA GLN A 81 -7.44 -5.85 20.11
C GLN A 81 -7.63 -7.35 19.82
N GLY A 82 -6.61 -7.98 19.23
CA GLY A 82 -6.64 -9.40 18.89
C GLY A 82 -7.16 -9.69 17.48
N ASP A 83 -7.72 -8.72 16.77
CA ASP A 83 -8.01 -8.86 15.34
C ASP A 83 -6.71 -8.92 14.53
N SER A 84 -6.72 -9.70 13.45
CA SER A 84 -5.62 -9.80 12.50
C SER A 84 -5.79 -8.80 11.36
N ARG A 85 -4.73 -8.05 11.08
CA ARG A 85 -4.62 -7.11 9.95
C ARG A 85 -3.31 -7.33 9.21
N SER A 86 -3.19 -6.75 8.03
CA SER A 86 -2.15 -7.00 7.02
C SER A 86 -1.57 -5.70 6.48
N PRO A 87 -0.48 -5.71 5.68
CA PRO A 87 -0.08 -4.51 4.93
C PRO A 87 -0.98 -4.23 3.71
N CYS A 88 -2.07 -4.99 3.53
CA CYS A 88 -3.01 -4.80 2.43
C CYS A 88 -4.23 -3.98 2.89
N PRO A 89 -4.34 -2.68 2.53
CA PRO A 89 -5.44 -1.83 2.94
C PRO A 89 -6.80 -2.34 2.44
N ALA A 90 -6.84 -3.00 1.29
CA ALA A 90 -8.08 -3.55 0.73
C ALA A 90 -8.65 -4.69 1.61
N LEU A 91 -7.81 -5.64 2.04
CA LEU A 91 -8.24 -6.74 2.89
C LEU A 91 -8.64 -6.25 4.28
N ASN A 92 -7.88 -5.30 4.82
CA ASN A 92 -8.18 -4.71 6.11
C ASN A 92 -9.50 -3.92 6.08
N THR A 93 -9.76 -3.16 5.02
CA THR A 93 -11.04 -2.47 4.79
C THR A 93 -12.19 -3.47 4.71
N MET A 94 -12.04 -4.56 3.96
CA MET A 94 -13.05 -5.62 3.89
C MET A 94 -13.34 -6.24 5.27
N ALA A 95 -12.33 -6.41 6.12
CA ALA A 95 -12.52 -6.88 7.50
C ALA A 95 -13.21 -5.82 8.37
N ASN A 96 -12.78 -4.55 8.32
CA ASN A 96 -13.40 -3.43 9.05
C ASN A 96 -14.86 -3.18 8.64
N HIS A 97 -15.26 -3.60 7.44
CA HIS A 97 -16.62 -3.54 6.93
C HIS A 97 -17.34 -4.90 6.90
N GLY A 98 -16.76 -5.97 7.44
CA GLY A 98 -17.46 -7.26 7.53
C GLY A 98 -17.78 -7.94 6.19
N TYR A 99 -17.06 -7.61 5.12
CA TYR A 99 -17.10 -8.36 3.85
C TYR A 99 -16.33 -9.68 3.92
N ILE A 100 -15.35 -9.74 4.83
CA ILE A 100 -14.74 -10.97 5.35
C ILE A 100 -14.85 -10.97 6.87
N ALA A 101 -14.37 -12.03 7.53
CA ALA A 101 -14.39 -12.11 8.99
C ALA A 101 -13.72 -10.88 9.60
N ARG A 102 -14.43 -10.17 10.49
CA ARG A 102 -13.99 -8.89 11.07
C ARG A 102 -12.73 -9.06 11.94
N ASP A 103 -12.60 -10.22 12.56
CA ASP A 103 -11.40 -10.63 13.29
C ASP A 103 -10.19 -10.87 12.36
N GLY A 104 -10.39 -10.93 11.05
CA GLY A 104 -9.33 -11.18 10.06
C GLY A 104 -8.70 -12.57 10.18
N ARG A 105 -9.33 -13.52 10.90
CA ARG A 105 -8.75 -14.82 11.18
C ARG A 105 -9.41 -15.93 10.38
N LYS A 106 -8.63 -16.97 10.07
CA LYS A 106 -9.09 -18.19 9.40
C LYS A 106 -9.90 -17.90 8.13
N VAL A 107 -9.54 -16.91 7.34
CA VAL A 107 -10.21 -16.53 6.09
C VAL A 107 -9.80 -17.50 4.97
N SER A 108 -10.75 -17.98 4.16
CA SER A 108 -10.47 -18.81 2.98
C SER A 108 -10.38 -17.99 1.69
N ALA A 109 -9.72 -18.52 0.66
CA ALA A 109 -9.65 -17.88 -0.66
C ALA A 109 -11.04 -17.58 -1.24
N GLN A 110 -12.04 -18.45 -1.00
CA GLN A 110 -13.41 -18.21 -1.44
C GLN A 110 -14.07 -17.04 -0.69
N GLN A 111 -13.82 -16.90 0.61
CA GLN A 111 -14.33 -15.76 1.38
C GLN A 111 -13.72 -14.45 0.87
N ILE A 112 -12.42 -14.42 0.57
CA ILE A 112 -11.77 -13.26 -0.05
C ILE A 112 -12.35 -12.97 -1.44
N THR A 113 -12.55 -14.01 -2.27
CA THR A 113 -13.15 -13.86 -3.61
C THR A 113 -14.51 -13.20 -3.52
N ASN A 114 -15.38 -13.67 -2.61
CA ASN A 114 -16.71 -13.11 -2.41
C ASN A 114 -16.64 -11.67 -1.87
N GLY A 115 -15.73 -11.42 -0.90
CA GLY A 115 -15.49 -10.10 -0.32
C GLY A 115 -15.02 -9.08 -1.36
N LEU A 116 -14.05 -9.42 -2.20
CA LEU A 116 -13.55 -8.56 -3.27
C LEU A 116 -14.66 -8.16 -4.27
N LYS A 117 -15.51 -9.13 -4.63
CA LYS A 117 -16.66 -8.87 -5.52
C LYS A 117 -17.69 -7.96 -4.86
N ALA A 118 -18.06 -8.24 -3.61
CA ALA A 118 -19.12 -7.52 -2.91
C ALA A 118 -18.68 -6.13 -2.41
N CYS A 119 -17.45 -6.00 -1.95
CA CYS A 119 -16.88 -4.77 -1.40
C CYS A 119 -16.44 -3.81 -2.52
N TYR A 120 -15.73 -4.33 -3.52
CA TYR A 120 -15.04 -3.50 -4.52
C TYR A 120 -15.59 -3.63 -5.94
N GLY A 121 -16.63 -4.44 -6.17
CA GLY A 121 -17.18 -4.65 -7.50
C GLY A 121 -16.21 -5.35 -8.46
N LEU A 122 -15.25 -6.15 -7.96
CA LEU A 122 -14.34 -6.86 -8.85
C LEU A 122 -15.10 -7.94 -9.64
N SER A 123 -14.73 -8.12 -10.91
CA SER A 123 -15.22 -9.23 -11.73
C SER A 123 -14.83 -10.58 -11.11
N SER A 124 -15.63 -11.64 -11.36
CA SER A 124 -15.29 -12.98 -10.86
C SER A 124 -13.89 -13.44 -11.29
N PRO A 125 -13.47 -13.35 -12.58
CA PRO A 125 -12.14 -13.79 -12.97
C PRO A 125 -11.01 -13.08 -12.22
N LEU A 126 -11.14 -11.76 -12.04
CA LEU A 126 -10.15 -10.97 -11.29
C LEU A 126 -10.11 -11.38 -9.81
N ALA A 127 -11.28 -11.47 -9.16
CA ALA A 127 -11.36 -11.83 -7.75
C ALA A 127 -10.82 -13.25 -7.45
N TYR A 128 -11.17 -14.22 -8.30
CA TYR A 128 -10.62 -15.59 -8.21
C TYR A 128 -9.10 -15.59 -8.40
N PHE A 129 -8.61 -14.87 -9.41
CA PHE A 129 -7.16 -14.77 -9.65
C PHE A 129 -6.44 -14.21 -8.43
N LEU A 130 -6.84 -13.05 -7.92
CA LEU A 130 -6.19 -12.41 -6.77
C LEU A 130 -6.20 -13.30 -5.53
N ALA A 131 -7.36 -13.87 -5.19
CA ALA A 131 -7.49 -14.70 -4.00
C ALA A 131 -6.69 -16.01 -4.10
N TYR A 132 -6.83 -16.76 -5.19
CA TYR A 132 -6.20 -18.08 -5.29
C TYR A 132 -4.70 -18.00 -5.56
N VAL A 133 -4.25 -17.04 -6.38
CA VAL A 133 -2.82 -16.81 -6.59
C VAL A 133 -2.16 -16.34 -5.29
N GLY A 134 -2.78 -15.42 -4.54
CA GLY A 134 -2.29 -15.02 -3.22
C GLY A 134 -2.11 -16.21 -2.26
N PHE A 135 -3.10 -17.13 -2.22
CA PHE A 135 -2.99 -18.35 -1.41
C PHE A 135 -1.89 -19.30 -1.90
N ILE A 136 -1.63 -19.37 -3.20
CA ILE A 136 -0.52 -20.15 -3.76
C ILE A 136 0.81 -19.54 -3.32
N TYR A 137 0.99 -18.22 -3.43
CA TYR A 137 2.21 -17.53 -3.00
C TYR A 137 2.50 -17.72 -1.50
N LEU A 138 1.45 -17.76 -0.68
CA LEU A 138 1.56 -18.07 0.75
C LEU A 138 1.70 -19.57 1.06
N SER A 139 1.72 -20.47 0.06
CA SER A 139 1.73 -21.93 0.25
C SER A 139 0.56 -22.44 1.10
N LYS A 140 -0.63 -21.86 0.87
CA LYS A 140 -1.86 -22.07 1.64
C LYS A 140 -3.06 -22.52 0.82
N LEU A 141 -2.87 -22.99 -0.41
CA LEU A 141 -3.98 -23.53 -1.22
C LEU A 141 -4.75 -24.62 -0.45
N GLY A 142 -6.07 -24.50 -0.38
CA GLY A 142 -6.94 -25.40 0.41
C GLY A 142 -6.93 -25.18 1.93
N ARG A 143 -6.15 -24.23 2.44
CA ARG A 143 -6.06 -23.87 3.86
C ARG A 143 -6.74 -22.53 4.12
N ARG A 144 -6.80 -22.13 5.38
CA ARG A 144 -7.24 -20.81 5.83
C ARG A 144 -6.03 -19.99 6.30
N MET A 145 -6.13 -18.67 6.23
CA MET A 145 -5.09 -17.75 6.68
C MET A 145 -5.66 -16.67 7.60
N ASP A 146 -4.80 -16.20 8.51
CA ASP A 146 -5.02 -14.94 9.20
C ASP A 146 -4.44 -13.82 8.33
N LEU A 147 -5.06 -12.63 8.33
CA LEU A 147 -4.67 -11.54 7.42
C LEU A 147 -3.20 -11.14 7.58
N PHE A 148 -2.66 -11.17 8.80
CA PHE A 148 -1.25 -10.88 9.09
C PHE A 148 -0.28 -11.69 8.22
N GLU A 149 -0.67 -12.89 7.79
CA GLU A 149 0.19 -13.75 6.98
C GLU A 149 0.45 -13.21 5.57
N ILE A 150 -0.38 -12.29 5.07
CA ILE A 150 -0.14 -11.56 3.81
C ILE A 150 1.16 -10.74 3.89
N GLY A 151 1.53 -10.29 5.09
CA GLY A 151 2.76 -9.54 5.31
C GLY A 151 4.04 -10.37 5.24
N GLN A 152 3.98 -11.67 4.91
CA GLN A 152 5.20 -12.47 4.77
C GLN A 152 6.05 -11.97 3.59
N HIS A 153 7.27 -11.52 3.90
CA HIS A 153 8.14 -10.87 2.93
C HIS A 153 8.59 -11.78 1.78
N GLY A 154 8.64 -11.21 0.58
CA GLY A 154 9.02 -11.89 -0.66
C GLY A 154 7.98 -12.90 -1.16
N ARG A 155 6.74 -12.83 -0.64
CA ARG A 155 5.59 -13.58 -1.15
C ARG A 155 4.73 -12.66 -2.01
N VAL A 156 3.72 -12.06 -1.39
CA VAL A 156 2.95 -10.98 -2.01
C VAL A 156 3.51 -9.64 -1.52
N GLU A 157 3.80 -9.55 -0.21
CA GLU A 157 4.45 -8.39 0.39
C GLU A 157 5.87 -8.19 -0.18
N HIS A 158 6.20 -6.92 -0.42
CA HIS A 158 7.46 -6.47 -0.98
C HIS A 158 7.88 -5.08 -0.48
N ASN A 159 9.18 -4.80 -0.64
CA ASN A 159 9.78 -3.48 -0.40
C ASN A 159 9.16 -2.40 -1.30
N ALA A 160 9.41 -1.13 -0.97
CA ALA A 160 8.91 0.03 -1.71
C ALA A 160 7.37 0.06 -1.77
N SER A 161 6.72 -0.33 -0.67
CA SER A 161 5.30 -0.09 -0.43
C SER A 161 5.01 1.42 -0.37
N LEU A 162 3.80 1.83 -0.79
CA LEU A 162 3.47 3.27 -0.87
C LEU A 162 3.39 3.94 0.49
N VAL A 163 2.90 3.22 1.51
CA VAL A 163 2.59 3.79 2.83
C VAL A 163 3.09 2.95 4.01
N HIS A 164 3.75 1.83 3.74
CA HIS A 164 4.38 0.98 4.75
C HIS A 164 5.91 1.03 4.59
N HIS A 165 6.61 0.83 5.69
CA HIS A 165 8.06 0.64 5.67
C HIS A 165 8.43 -0.75 5.15
N ASP A 166 9.61 -0.85 4.56
CA ASP A 166 10.20 -2.13 4.16
C ASP A 166 10.34 -3.08 5.37
N THR A 167 10.21 -4.38 5.13
CA THR A 167 10.43 -5.41 6.15
C THR A 167 11.86 -5.32 6.71
N PRO A 168 12.07 -5.10 8.02
CA PRO A 168 13.42 -5.01 8.59
C PRO A 168 14.29 -6.22 8.21
N GLU A 169 15.60 -6.01 8.09
CA GLU A 169 16.51 -7.10 7.75
C GLU A 169 16.46 -8.20 8.83
N GLY A 170 16.29 -9.45 8.40
CA GLY A 170 16.12 -10.61 9.28
C GLY A 170 14.67 -10.89 9.70
N ASP A 171 13.75 -9.95 9.52
CA ASP A 171 12.34 -10.16 9.84
C ASP A 171 11.61 -10.91 8.73
N LYS A 172 10.65 -11.75 9.14
CA LYS A 172 9.83 -12.54 8.21
C LYS A 172 8.61 -11.77 7.70
N TYR A 173 8.09 -10.82 8.49
CA TYR A 173 6.83 -10.12 8.22
C TYR A 173 7.04 -8.61 8.21
N ALA A 174 6.41 -7.92 7.27
CA ALA A 174 6.43 -6.46 7.20
C ALA A 174 5.67 -5.80 8.36
N PRO A 175 6.08 -4.57 8.74
CA PRO A 175 5.23 -3.69 9.53
C PRO A 175 3.91 -3.42 8.80
N ILE A 176 2.79 -3.50 9.53
CA ILE A 176 1.45 -3.26 8.98
C ILE A 176 0.95 -1.83 9.20
N GLU A 177 1.65 -1.05 10.02
CA GLU A 177 1.27 0.32 10.34
C GLU A 177 1.44 1.23 9.13
N VAL A 178 0.46 2.10 8.90
CA VAL A 178 0.50 3.13 7.86
C VAL A 178 1.36 4.30 8.36
N ASP A 179 2.42 4.65 7.64
CA ASP A 179 3.22 5.85 7.96
C ASP A 179 2.51 7.11 7.41
N PRO A 180 1.99 8.00 8.27
CA PRO A 180 1.33 9.22 7.84
C PRO A 180 2.26 10.16 7.05
N LYS A 181 3.59 10.07 7.23
CA LYS A 181 4.56 10.84 6.44
C LYS A 181 4.64 10.35 5.00
N LEU A 182 4.55 9.03 4.77
CA LEU A 182 4.51 8.46 3.42
C LEU A 182 3.21 8.82 2.70
N VAL A 183 2.07 8.79 3.42
CA VAL A 183 0.78 9.27 2.90
C VAL A 183 0.89 10.74 2.49
N ALA A 184 1.43 11.60 3.37
CA ALA A 184 1.61 13.01 3.09
C ALA A 184 2.58 13.26 1.92
N ALA A 185 3.67 12.51 1.82
CA ALA A 185 4.65 12.62 0.74
C ALA A 185 4.02 12.26 -0.61
N LEU A 186 3.19 11.21 -0.69
CA LEU A 186 2.46 10.87 -1.91
C LEU A 186 1.58 12.04 -2.36
N VAL A 187 0.75 12.57 -1.46
CA VAL A 187 -0.16 13.66 -1.81
C VAL A 187 0.59 14.93 -2.20
N ARG A 188 1.61 15.33 -1.43
CA ARG A 188 2.28 16.62 -1.61
C ARG A 188 3.31 16.62 -2.73
N SER A 189 4.06 15.52 -2.87
CA SER A 189 5.20 15.45 -3.79
C SER A 189 4.83 14.82 -5.12
N ASP A 190 3.98 13.78 -5.09
CA ASP A 190 3.74 12.94 -6.27
C ASP A 190 2.44 13.30 -6.99
N VAL A 191 1.40 13.78 -6.29
CA VAL A 191 0.17 14.24 -6.94
C VAL A 191 0.38 15.60 -7.61
N LYS A 192 0.03 15.69 -8.89
CA LYS A 192 0.09 16.93 -9.69
C LYS A 192 -1.33 17.33 -10.10
N PRO A 193 -1.96 18.28 -9.38
CA PRO A 193 -3.24 18.82 -9.81
C PRO A 193 -3.08 19.58 -11.14
N THR A 194 -4.13 19.58 -11.96
CA THR A 194 -4.26 20.54 -13.07
C THR A 194 -4.39 21.97 -12.52
N GLU A 195 -4.15 22.99 -13.34
CA GLU A 195 -4.33 24.41 -12.93
C GLU A 195 -5.72 24.64 -12.33
N LYS A 196 -6.76 24.15 -13.00
CA LYS A 196 -8.15 24.22 -12.52
C LYS A 196 -8.38 23.49 -11.19
N GLU A 197 -7.74 22.34 -10.98
CA GLU A 197 -7.82 21.61 -9.72
C GLU A 197 -7.08 22.35 -8.59
N ALA A 198 -5.99 23.06 -8.90
CA ALA A 198 -5.22 23.83 -7.94
C ALA A 198 -5.92 25.15 -7.54
N GLU A 199 -6.76 25.70 -8.41
CA GLU A 199 -7.63 26.86 -8.12
C GLU A 199 -8.82 26.49 -7.23
N ALA A 200 -9.27 25.23 -7.24
CA ALA A 200 -10.31 24.76 -6.35
C ALA A 200 -9.78 24.69 -4.90
N SER A 201 -10.60 25.12 -3.93
CA SER A 201 -10.18 25.11 -2.52
C SER A 201 -10.13 23.68 -1.96
N GLY A 202 -9.01 23.30 -1.37
CA GLY A 202 -8.86 22.03 -0.61
C GLY A 202 -8.23 20.89 -1.41
N ASP A 203 -8.37 19.65 -0.91
CA ASP A 203 -7.84 18.42 -1.53
C ASP A 203 -8.81 17.82 -2.58
N GLU A 204 -9.52 18.66 -3.33
CA GLU A 204 -10.52 18.25 -4.33
C GLU A 204 -9.92 17.86 -5.69
N PHE A 205 -8.64 17.47 -5.70
CA PHE A 205 -7.93 17.05 -6.91
C PHE A 205 -7.89 15.52 -7.04
N LEU A 206 -7.70 15.05 -8.27
CA LEU A 206 -7.67 13.63 -8.60
C LEU A 206 -6.25 13.05 -8.54
N LEU A 207 -6.12 11.85 -7.98
CA LEU A 207 -4.96 10.97 -8.02
C LEU A 207 -5.07 10.02 -9.22
N ASN A 208 -4.18 10.13 -10.20
CA ASN A 208 -4.20 9.34 -11.44
C ASN A 208 -3.00 8.36 -11.55
N TYR A 209 -2.91 7.66 -12.68
CA TYR A 209 -1.84 6.68 -12.91
C TYR A 209 -0.43 7.30 -13.02
N GLU A 210 -0.31 8.57 -13.42
CA GLU A 210 0.97 9.28 -13.55
C GLU A 210 1.48 9.72 -12.18
N ASP A 211 0.57 10.14 -11.29
CA ASP A 211 0.85 10.42 -9.88
C ASP A 211 1.35 9.15 -9.17
N ILE A 212 0.70 8.01 -9.42
CA ILE A 212 1.15 6.71 -8.91
C ILE A 212 2.50 6.33 -9.51
N ALA A 213 2.74 6.56 -10.80
CA ALA A 213 4.04 6.29 -11.41
C ALA A 213 5.17 7.09 -10.74
N ARG A 214 4.95 8.39 -10.44
CA ARG A 214 5.90 9.19 -9.66
C ARG A 214 6.16 8.61 -8.28
N SER A 215 5.08 8.23 -7.58
CA SER A 215 5.17 7.59 -6.26
C SER A 215 5.98 6.30 -6.32
N ARG A 216 5.77 5.46 -7.33
CA ARG A 216 6.52 4.21 -7.54
C ARG A 216 8.01 4.47 -7.77
N VAL A 217 8.34 5.39 -8.67
CA VAL A 217 9.74 5.76 -8.92
C VAL A 217 10.39 6.28 -7.64
N ARG A 218 9.74 7.19 -6.92
CA ARG A 218 10.25 7.73 -5.65
C ARG A 218 10.49 6.62 -4.63
N ARG A 219 9.50 5.77 -4.36
CA ARG A 219 9.62 4.69 -3.38
C ARG A 219 10.70 3.68 -3.77
N GLU A 220 10.83 3.33 -5.04
CA GLU A 220 11.87 2.42 -5.53
C GLU A 220 13.28 3.01 -5.50
N THR A 221 13.40 4.34 -5.54
CA THR A 221 14.68 5.05 -5.34
C THR A 221 15.04 5.18 -3.85
N GLU A 222 14.06 5.41 -2.98
CA GLU A 222 14.27 5.61 -1.53
C GLU A 222 14.45 4.31 -0.74
N CYS A 223 13.98 3.18 -1.28
CA CYS A 223 13.90 1.91 -0.56
C CYS A 223 14.90 0.88 -1.08
N ARG A 224 14.93 -0.29 -0.42
CA ARG A 224 15.74 -1.40 -0.92
C ARG A 224 15.17 -1.92 -2.25
N PRO A 225 16.02 -2.56 -3.08
CA PRO A 225 15.60 -3.04 -4.38
C PRO A 225 14.38 -3.97 -4.31
N VAL A 226 13.55 -3.86 -5.33
CA VAL A 226 12.40 -4.72 -5.58
C VAL A 226 12.56 -5.39 -6.95
N ASP A 227 12.39 -6.70 -7.02
CA ASP A 227 12.53 -7.44 -8.28
C ASP A 227 11.37 -7.19 -9.24
N SER A 228 11.54 -7.64 -10.49
CA SER A 228 10.57 -7.39 -11.56
C SER A 228 9.18 -7.97 -11.28
N VAL A 229 9.06 -9.09 -10.56
CA VAL A 229 7.77 -9.71 -10.24
C VAL A 229 7.03 -8.85 -9.24
N HIS A 230 7.70 -8.46 -8.16
CA HIS A 230 7.10 -7.61 -7.13
C HIS A 230 6.83 -6.18 -7.63
N GLN A 231 7.62 -5.68 -8.58
CA GLN A 231 7.29 -4.44 -9.30
C GLN A 231 5.98 -4.54 -10.09
N GLU A 232 5.65 -5.69 -10.69
CA GLU A 232 4.34 -5.90 -11.33
C GLU A 232 3.21 -5.97 -10.31
N ILE A 233 3.42 -6.63 -9.17
CA ILE A 233 2.46 -6.69 -8.06
C ILE A 233 2.13 -5.27 -7.59
N ALA A 234 3.16 -4.50 -7.23
CA ALA A 234 3.09 -3.10 -6.87
C ALA A 234 2.27 -2.22 -7.82
N ARG A 235 2.46 -2.37 -9.14
CA ARG A 235 1.67 -1.63 -10.14
C ARG A 235 0.24 -2.13 -10.18
N GLY A 236 0.05 -3.45 -10.10
CA GLY A 236 -1.26 -4.11 -10.09
C GLY A 236 -2.14 -3.66 -8.93
N GLU A 237 -1.59 -3.52 -7.73
CA GLU A 237 -2.28 -3.04 -6.53
C GLU A 237 -2.97 -1.69 -6.80
N MET A 238 -2.23 -0.72 -7.30
CA MET A 238 -2.80 0.59 -7.62
C MET A 238 -3.64 0.59 -8.89
N ALA A 239 -3.34 -0.24 -9.88
CA ALA A 239 -4.17 -0.37 -11.08
C ALA A 239 -5.61 -0.82 -10.72
N ILE A 240 -5.76 -1.73 -9.74
CA ILE A 240 -7.07 -2.15 -9.23
C ILE A 240 -7.78 -0.97 -8.56
N ILE A 241 -7.12 -0.30 -7.61
CA ILE A 241 -7.75 0.75 -6.80
C ILE A 241 -8.08 2.00 -7.60
N LEU A 242 -7.20 2.41 -8.52
CA LEU A 242 -7.51 3.45 -9.51
C LEU A 242 -8.77 3.10 -10.29
N GLY A 243 -8.94 1.83 -10.66
CA GLY A 243 -10.15 1.34 -11.32
C GLY A 243 -11.41 1.49 -10.47
N VAL A 244 -11.37 1.00 -9.23
CA VAL A 244 -12.51 0.99 -8.31
C VAL A 244 -13.14 2.38 -8.13
N TRP A 245 -12.32 3.43 -8.05
CA TRP A 245 -12.79 4.79 -7.71
C TRP A 245 -12.52 5.85 -8.77
N GLU A 246 -12.25 5.46 -10.02
CA GLU A 246 -12.01 6.44 -11.08
C GLU A 246 -13.20 7.37 -11.29
N LYS A 247 -12.97 8.68 -11.14
CA LYS A 247 -13.89 9.75 -11.51
C LYS A 247 -13.25 10.57 -12.62
N THR A 248 -14.09 11.25 -13.42
CA THR A 248 -13.64 12.16 -14.48
C THR A 248 -13.87 13.60 -14.03
N ALA A 249 -12.84 14.44 -14.09
CA ALA A 249 -12.97 15.85 -13.71
C ALA A 249 -13.96 16.59 -14.63
N SER A 250 -15.06 17.11 -14.09
CA SER A 250 -16.01 18.00 -14.77
C SER A 250 -16.61 17.51 -16.12
N GLY A 251 -16.61 16.20 -16.40
CA GLY A 251 -17.40 15.59 -17.48
C GLY A 251 -17.06 16.00 -18.92
N LYS A 252 -15.91 16.65 -19.16
CA LYS A 252 -15.46 17.02 -20.51
C LYS A 252 -14.52 15.97 -21.10
N GLU A 253 -14.58 15.80 -22.42
CA GLU A 253 -13.63 14.96 -23.16
C GLU A 253 -12.19 15.48 -22.95
N GLY A 254 -11.25 14.56 -22.70
CA GLY A 254 -9.86 14.90 -22.37
C GLY A 254 -9.62 15.34 -20.91
N ALA A 255 -10.65 15.37 -20.05
CA ALA A 255 -10.47 15.71 -18.65
C ALA A 255 -9.69 14.63 -17.88
N LYS A 256 -8.93 15.08 -16.87
CA LYS A 256 -8.19 14.19 -15.97
C LYS A 256 -9.12 13.17 -15.32
N LYS A 257 -8.66 11.93 -15.27
CA LYS A 257 -9.33 10.82 -14.60
C LYS A 257 -8.49 10.32 -13.45
N GLY A 258 -9.12 10.03 -12.32
CA GLY A 258 -8.42 9.54 -11.14
C GLY A 258 -9.35 9.39 -9.93
N ILE A 259 -8.77 9.04 -8.80
CA ILE A 259 -9.48 8.91 -7.52
C ILE A 259 -9.51 10.28 -6.84
N PRO A 260 -10.62 10.74 -6.27
CA PRO A 260 -10.60 11.90 -5.36
C PRO A 260 -9.58 11.67 -4.23
N VAL A 261 -8.63 12.58 -4.05
CA VAL A 261 -7.56 12.39 -3.05
C VAL A 261 -8.10 12.23 -1.63
N SER A 262 -9.23 12.87 -1.31
CA SER A 262 -9.95 12.66 -0.05
C SER A 262 -10.38 11.20 0.15
N TRP A 263 -10.93 10.55 -0.88
CA TRP A 263 -11.34 9.14 -0.84
C TRP A 263 -10.15 8.22 -0.65
N TRP A 264 -9.08 8.46 -1.42
CA TRP A 264 -7.85 7.69 -1.29
C TRP A 264 -7.25 7.83 0.11
N ARG A 265 -7.23 9.05 0.69
CA ARG A 265 -6.67 9.30 2.03
C ARG A 265 -7.47 8.61 3.12
N THR A 266 -8.80 8.70 3.10
CA THR A 266 -9.67 7.98 4.04
C THR A 266 -9.42 6.48 3.94
N TRP A 267 -9.38 5.93 2.73
CA TRP A 267 -9.17 4.50 2.55
C TRP A 267 -7.78 4.03 3.00
N ILE A 268 -6.72 4.73 2.59
CA ILE A 268 -5.35 4.28 2.87
C ILE A 268 -4.95 4.48 4.33
N SER A 269 -5.53 5.48 5.01
CA SER A 269 -5.15 5.85 6.39
C SER A 269 -6.06 5.25 7.45
N GLU A 270 -7.34 5.09 7.13
CA GLU A 270 -8.35 4.60 8.08
C GLU A 270 -8.86 3.19 7.72
N GLU A 271 -8.47 2.67 6.56
CA GLU A 271 -8.92 1.37 6.06
C GLU A 271 -10.45 1.28 6.07
N ARG A 272 -11.05 2.35 5.55
CA ARG A 272 -12.48 2.64 5.55
C ARG A 272 -12.93 3.01 4.14
N LEU A 273 -14.07 2.47 3.71
CA LEU A 273 -14.68 2.86 2.44
C LEU A 273 -15.13 4.33 2.49
N PRO A 274 -15.03 5.09 1.38
CA PRO A 274 -15.60 6.43 1.31
C PRO A 274 -17.08 6.43 1.66
N GLU A 275 -17.52 7.49 2.36
CA GLU A 275 -18.90 7.57 2.85
C GLU A 275 -19.92 7.51 1.70
N GLY A 276 -20.95 6.67 1.87
CA GLY A 276 -22.00 6.48 0.88
C GLY A 276 -21.57 5.79 -0.41
N TRP A 277 -20.28 5.45 -0.57
CA TRP A 277 -19.80 4.80 -1.77
C TRP A 277 -20.25 3.34 -1.82
N THR A 278 -20.72 2.94 -3.00
CA THR A 278 -20.93 1.55 -3.38
C THR A 278 -20.38 1.33 -4.79
N PRO A 279 -20.01 0.10 -5.17
CA PRO A 279 -19.54 -0.17 -6.53
C PRO A 279 -20.60 0.24 -7.57
N ASP A 280 -20.26 1.16 -8.46
CA ASP A 280 -21.11 1.65 -9.56
C ASP A 280 -20.76 1.00 -10.92
N HIS A 281 -19.73 0.14 -10.95
CA HIS A 281 -19.30 -0.62 -12.12
C HIS A 281 -18.49 -1.86 -11.70
N VAL A 282 -18.12 -2.68 -12.69
CA VAL A 282 -17.33 -3.90 -12.47
C VAL A 282 -15.89 -3.70 -12.93
N GLN A 283 -14.93 -3.94 -12.04
CA GLN A 283 -13.51 -3.90 -12.36
C GLN A 283 -13.01 -5.23 -12.92
N THR A 284 -12.49 -5.23 -14.15
CA THR A 284 -12.08 -6.45 -14.85
C THR A 284 -10.57 -6.63 -14.90
N MET A 285 -10.13 -7.86 -15.16
CA MET A 285 -8.71 -8.15 -15.41
C MET A 285 -8.14 -7.31 -16.56
N LYS A 286 -8.94 -7.05 -17.60
CA LYS A 286 -8.52 -6.24 -18.75
C LYS A 286 -8.24 -4.79 -18.34
N ASP A 287 -9.09 -4.22 -17.49
CA ASP A 287 -8.94 -2.86 -16.99
C ASP A 287 -7.67 -2.72 -16.14
N VAL A 288 -7.43 -3.69 -15.26
CA VAL A 288 -6.22 -3.75 -14.42
C VAL A 288 -4.96 -3.84 -15.29
N VAL A 289 -4.94 -4.71 -16.31
CA VAL A 289 -3.78 -4.83 -17.22
C VAL A 289 -3.54 -3.54 -17.98
N ALA A 290 -4.59 -2.88 -18.48
CA ALA A 290 -4.46 -1.63 -19.21
C ALA A 290 -3.88 -0.52 -18.31
N ARG A 291 -4.41 -0.36 -17.09
CA ARG A 291 -3.92 0.63 -16.11
C ARG A 291 -2.50 0.34 -15.64
N SER A 292 -2.17 -0.93 -15.35
CA SER A 292 -0.82 -1.33 -14.94
C SER A 292 0.23 -1.00 -16.02
N LYS A 293 -0.10 -1.25 -17.30
CA LYS A 293 0.74 -0.84 -18.44
C LYS A 293 0.93 0.68 -18.51
N ALA A 294 -0.12 1.47 -18.25
CA ALA A 294 -0.03 2.93 -18.23
C ALA A 294 0.88 3.44 -17.09
N ILE A 295 0.75 2.86 -15.89
CA ILE A 295 1.63 3.17 -14.75
C ILE A 295 3.09 2.84 -15.11
N ARG A 296 3.33 1.66 -15.69
CA ARG A 296 4.68 1.25 -16.11
C ARG A 296 5.29 2.22 -17.12
N ALA A 297 4.56 2.52 -18.19
CA ALA A 297 5.05 3.41 -19.24
C ALA A 297 5.36 4.83 -18.70
N ALA A 298 4.52 5.35 -17.81
CA ALA A 298 4.78 6.63 -17.15
C ALA A 298 6.01 6.58 -16.24
N ALA A 299 6.20 5.51 -15.46
CA ALA A 299 7.35 5.34 -14.59
C ALA A 299 8.66 5.21 -15.39
N ASP A 300 8.64 4.46 -16.48
CA ASP A 300 9.79 4.29 -17.38
C ASP A 300 10.18 5.63 -18.03
N LYS A 301 9.19 6.42 -18.45
CA LYS A 301 9.42 7.78 -18.94
C LYS A 301 10.08 8.68 -17.88
N ILE A 302 9.57 8.69 -16.65
CA ILE A 302 10.14 9.49 -15.55
C ILE A 302 11.61 9.13 -15.30
N ARG A 303 11.94 7.83 -15.29
CA ARG A 303 13.33 7.38 -15.13
C ARG A 303 14.21 7.80 -16.30
N ALA A 304 13.70 7.72 -17.53
CA ALA A 304 14.44 8.15 -18.72
C ALA A 304 14.72 9.66 -18.70
N ASP A 305 13.72 10.48 -18.36
CA ASP A 305 13.85 11.93 -18.26
C ASP A 305 14.89 12.34 -17.19
N ALA A 306 14.88 11.66 -16.04
CA ALA A 306 15.88 11.86 -14.98
C ALA A 306 17.31 11.54 -15.45
N ALA A 307 17.49 10.42 -16.15
CA ALA A 307 18.79 10.00 -16.67
C ALA A 307 19.34 10.92 -17.79
N VAL A 308 18.47 11.64 -18.51
CA VAL A 308 18.89 12.69 -19.45
C VAL A 308 19.34 13.93 -18.68
N SER A 309 18.57 14.37 -17.69
CA SER A 309 18.91 15.55 -16.89
C SER A 309 20.24 15.41 -16.12
N GLU A 310 20.59 14.21 -15.66
CA GLU A 310 21.87 13.91 -15.01
C GLU A 310 23.08 13.94 -15.97
N LYS A 311 22.87 13.76 -17.28
CA LYS A 311 23.94 13.81 -18.29
C LYS A 311 24.21 15.23 -18.80
N GLU A 312 23.26 16.14 -18.61
CA GLU A 312 23.36 17.54 -19.02
C GLU A 312 23.98 18.46 -17.95
N HIS A 313 24.20 17.93 -16.74
CA HIS A 313 24.87 18.60 -15.60
C HIS A 313 26.22 17.96 -15.31
#